data_AF-A0A832C2U3-F1
#
_entry.id   AF-A0A832C2U3-F1
#
_cell.length_a   1.000
_cell.length_b   1.000
_cell.length_c   1.000
_cell.angle_alpha   90.00
_cell.angle_beta   90.00
_cell.angle_gamma   90.00
#
_symmetry.space_group_name_H-M   'P 1'
#
loop_
_entity.id
_entity.type
_entity.pdbx_description
1 polymer ?
#
loop_
_entity_poly.entity_id
_entity_poly.type
_entity_poly.pdbx_seq_one_letter_code
_entity_poly.pdbx_strand_id
1 'polypeptide(L)'
;MNGHLYKGKNQRAGEFGHMVIIPGGKKCNCGRNGCWELYVSEKALLDNYYEKSGKKIDIHNLISLVREKDEVATKIWNEYIEYLSLGIENLILGLDPSVIVIGGNVAKYEDLLIEPIKNNIFSKDGFEGVDDVKIMTSKFISDAPLLGAALLPIQKVIG
;
A
#
# COMPACT_ATOMS: atom_id res chain seq x y z
N MET A 1 -17.78 -0.67 -4.60
CA MET A 1 -18.87 0.28 -4.29
C MET A 1 -20.19 -0.46 -4.35
N ASN A 2 -21.03 -0.35 -3.32
CA ASN A 2 -22.34 -1.03 -3.23
C ASN A 2 -22.25 -2.55 -3.47
N GLY A 3 -21.23 -3.22 -2.91
CA GLY A 3 -21.01 -4.66 -3.11
C GLY A 3 -20.44 -5.06 -4.48
N HIS A 4 -20.27 -4.12 -5.41
CA HIS A 4 -19.75 -4.39 -6.74
C HIS A 4 -18.34 -3.80 -6.96
N LEU A 5 -17.57 -4.46 -7.82
CA LEU A 5 -16.28 -3.94 -8.29
C LEU A 5 -16.51 -2.67 -9.12
N TYR A 6 -15.99 -1.55 -8.64
CA TYR A 6 -16.00 -0.32 -9.41
C TYR A 6 -14.87 -0.34 -10.44
N LYS A 7 -15.23 -0.37 -11.73
CA LYS A 7 -14.27 -0.49 -12.84
C LYS A 7 -13.94 0.85 -13.50
N GLY A 8 -14.81 1.85 -13.32
CA GLY A 8 -14.78 3.09 -14.09
C GLY A 8 -15.15 2.88 -15.58
N LYS A 9 -15.32 3.98 -16.32
CA LYS A 9 -15.78 3.96 -17.72
C LYS A 9 -14.94 3.06 -18.63
N ASN A 10 -13.62 3.10 -18.46
CA ASN A 10 -12.66 2.43 -19.33
C ASN A 10 -11.99 1.21 -18.66
N GLN A 11 -12.55 0.70 -17.55
CA GLN A 11 -11.95 -0.40 -16.79
C GLN A 11 -10.53 -0.08 -16.25
N ARG A 12 -10.35 1.18 -15.81
CA ARG A 12 -9.07 1.71 -15.29
C ARG A 12 -9.22 2.33 -13.89
N ALA A 13 -10.35 2.11 -13.22
CA ALA A 13 -10.47 2.53 -11.83
C ALA A 13 -9.52 1.70 -10.96
N GLY A 14 -8.98 2.32 -9.91
CA GLY A 14 -8.07 1.64 -8.99
C GLY A 14 -6.58 1.78 -9.30
N GLU A 15 -6.20 2.52 -10.35
CA GLU A 15 -4.80 2.85 -10.69
C GLU A 15 -4.16 3.87 -9.71
N PHE A 16 -4.42 3.69 -8.41
CA PHE A 16 -4.01 4.60 -7.33
C PHE A 16 -2.49 4.61 -7.15
N GLY A 17 -1.78 3.54 -7.53
CA GLY A 17 -0.31 3.51 -7.55
C GLY A 17 0.30 4.63 -8.41
N HIS A 18 -0.44 5.16 -9.38
CA HIS A 18 -0.01 6.28 -10.23
C HIS A 18 -0.51 7.67 -9.77
N MET A 19 -1.16 7.78 -8.61
CA MET A 19 -1.42 9.07 -7.97
C MET A 19 -0.09 9.75 -7.65
N VAL A 20 0.02 11.05 -7.94
CA VAL A 20 1.22 11.82 -7.61
C VAL A 20 1.13 12.26 -6.16
N ILE A 21 2.02 11.73 -5.32
CA ILE A 21 2.13 12.13 -3.91
C ILE A 21 3.35 13.03 -3.66
N ILE A 22 4.35 13.00 -4.56
CA ILE A 22 5.53 13.88 -4.49
C ILE A 22 5.69 14.61 -5.83
N PRO A 23 5.16 15.84 -5.97
CA PRO A 23 5.36 16.64 -7.18
C PRO A 23 6.85 16.76 -7.54
N GLY A 24 7.21 16.43 -8.78
CA GLY A 24 8.61 16.43 -9.23
C GLY A 24 9.48 15.29 -8.70
N GLY A 25 8.89 14.28 -8.04
CA GLY A 25 9.58 13.14 -7.46
C GLY A 25 10.15 12.14 -8.49
N LYS A 26 10.30 10.88 -8.07
CA LYS A 26 10.91 9.81 -8.88
C LYS A 26 10.19 9.63 -10.23
N LYS A 27 10.94 9.35 -11.29
CA LYS A 27 10.38 9.11 -12.63
C LYS A 27 9.60 7.80 -12.65
N CYS A 28 8.34 7.84 -13.09
CA CYS A 28 7.49 6.67 -13.28
C CYS A 28 7.46 6.25 -14.76
N ASN A 29 7.30 4.94 -14.99
CA ASN A 29 7.11 4.38 -16.33
C ASN A 29 5.77 4.80 -16.96
N CYS A 30 4.79 5.27 -16.18
CA CYS A 30 3.56 5.87 -16.72
C CYS A 30 3.77 7.25 -17.37
N GLY A 31 4.99 7.79 -17.32
CA GLY A 31 5.37 9.08 -17.89
C GLY A 31 5.39 10.24 -16.89
N ARG A 32 4.71 10.09 -15.75
CA ARG A 32 4.67 11.09 -14.66
C ARG A 32 5.86 10.99 -13.72
N ASN A 33 5.96 11.93 -12.79
CA ASN A 33 6.94 11.95 -11.69
C ASN A 33 6.20 11.92 -10.35
N GLY A 34 6.72 11.18 -9.38
CA GLY A 34 6.19 11.17 -8.02
C GLY A 34 5.00 10.23 -7.78
N CYS A 35 4.82 9.21 -8.63
CA CYS A 35 3.77 8.22 -8.46
C CYS A 35 3.95 7.45 -7.13
N TRP A 36 2.85 7.22 -6.42
CA TRP A 36 2.80 6.58 -5.11
C TRP A 36 3.55 5.24 -5.05
N GLU A 37 3.38 4.39 -6.06
CA GLU A 37 4.04 3.07 -6.14
C GLU A 37 5.57 3.12 -6.04
N LEU A 38 6.20 4.25 -6.41
CA LEU A 38 7.66 4.43 -6.40
C LEU A 38 8.23 4.62 -4.99
N TYR A 39 7.34 4.68 -4.01
CA TYR A 39 7.63 4.89 -2.59
C TYR A 39 7.09 3.74 -1.73
N VAL A 40 5.98 3.12 -2.14
CA VAL A 40 5.27 2.12 -1.32
C VAL A 40 5.22 0.71 -1.94
N SER A 41 6.05 0.42 -2.94
CA SER A 41 6.21 -0.95 -3.44
C SER A 41 7.35 -1.69 -2.73
N GLU A 42 7.29 -3.03 -2.74
CA GLU A 42 8.41 -3.88 -2.29
C GLU A 42 9.70 -3.53 -3.05
N LYS A 43 9.58 -3.28 -4.36
CA LYS A 43 10.72 -2.84 -5.17
C LYS A 43 11.29 -1.52 -4.66
N ALA A 44 10.44 -0.53 -4.36
CA ALA A 44 10.87 0.76 -3.84
C ALA A 44 11.62 0.63 -2.51
N LEU A 45 11.15 -0.23 -1.59
CA LEU A 45 11.84 -0.55 -0.33
C LEU A 45 13.24 -1.10 -0.58
N LEU A 46 13.35 -2.14 -1.42
CA LEU A 46 14.60 -2.84 -1.67
C LEU A 46 15.60 -1.98 -2.45
N ASP A 47 15.13 -1.20 -3.42
CA ASP A 47 15.96 -0.24 -4.15
C ASP A 47 16.50 0.83 -3.19
N ASN A 48 15.65 1.42 -2.34
CA ASN A 48 16.06 2.46 -1.38
C ASN A 48 17.08 1.92 -0.36
N TYR A 49 16.91 0.67 0.08
CA TYR A 49 17.88 0.00 0.95
C TYR A 49 19.21 -0.25 0.24
N TYR A 50 19.18 -0.74 -1.00
CA TYR A 50 20.38 -0.94 -1.79
C TYR A 50 21.14 0.38 -2.03
N GLU A 51 20.44 1.46 -2.37
CA GLU A 51 21.04 2.79 -2.58
C GLU A 51 21.77 3.31 -1.35
N LYS A 52 21.24 3.06 -0.13
CA LYS A 52 21.84 3.55 1.12
C LYS A 52 22.90 2.62 1.72
N SER A 53 22.76 1.31 1.55
CA SER A 53 23.62 0.31 2.21
C SER A 53 24.63 -0.36 1.28
N GLY A 54 24.43 -0.28 -0.04
CA GLY A 54 25.16 -1.05 -1.05
C GLY A 54 24.86 -2.56 -1.05
N LYS A 55 23.94 -3.04 -0.21
CA LYS A 55 23.62 -4.46 -0.04
C LYS A 55 22.28 -4.81 -0.68
N LYS A 56 22.28 -5.86 -1.49
CA LYS A 56 21.06 -6.41 -2.08
C LYS A 56 20.50 -7.49 -1.17
N ILE A 57 19.25 -7.32 -0.76
CA ILE A 57 18.53 -8.25 0.12
C ILE A 57 17.11 -8.46 -0.42
N ASP A 58 16.40 -9.44 0.13
CA ASP A 58 14.96 -9.60 -0.09
C ASP A 58 14.15 -8.93 1.03
N ILE A 59 12.83 -8.90 0.87
CA ILE A 59 11.93 -8.27 1.84
C ILE A 59 12.00 -8.95 3.22
N HIS A 60 12.19 -10.27 3.28
CA HIS A 60 12.28 -10.99 4.55
C HIS A 60 13.49 -10.51 5.37
N ASN A 61 14.66 -10.40 4.74
CA ASN A 61 15.87 -9.90 5.38
C ASN A 61 15.76 -8.42 5.74
N LEU A 62 15.10 -7.59 4.91
CA LEU A 62 14.86 -6.18 5.25
C LEU A 62 14.04 -6.08 6.53
N ILE A 63 12.98 -6.86 6.65
CA ILE A 63 12.13 -6.88 7.85
C ILE A 63 12.88 -7.39 9.08
N SER A 64 13.73 -8.41 8.94
CA SER A 64 14.59 -8.86 10.04
C SER A 64 15.47 -7.72 10.56
N LEU A 65 16.10 -6.95 9.67
CA LEU A 65 16.90 -5.78 10.04
C LEU A 65 16.08 -4.68 10.73
N VAL A 66 14.84 -4.42 10.27
CA VAL A 66 13.92 -3.49 10.94
C VAL A 66 13.64 -3.94 12.37
N ARG A 67 13.40 -5.24 12.59
CA ARG A 67 13.16 -5.81 13.93
C ARG A 67 14.38 -5.75 14.83
N GLU A 68 15.57 -5.89 14.25
CA GLU A 68 16.86 -5.72 14.92
C GLU A 68 17.22 -4.25 15.18
N LYS A 69 16.38 -3.31 14.71
CA LYS A 69 16.59 -1.85 14.82
C LYS A 69 17.84 -1.36 14.10
N ASP A 70 18.18 -1.99 12.98
CA ASP A 70 19.19 -1.45 12.06
C ASP A 70 18.77 -0.04 11.60
N GLU A 71 19.65 0.93 11.75
CA GLU A 71 19.34 2.34 11.54
C GLU A 71 18.84 2.63 10.12
N VAL A 72 19.47 2.01 9.11
CA VAL A 72 19.14 2.23 7.70
C VAL A 72 17.81 1.57 7.36
N ALA A 73 17.62 0.30 7.75
CA ALA A 73 16.40 -0.44 7.49
C ALA A 73 15.20 0.21 8.21
N THR A 74 15.33 0.58 9.49
CA THR A 74 14.28 1.24 10.26
C THR A 74 13.90 2.59 9.64
N LYS A 75 14.87 3.39 9.18
CA LYS A 75 14.58 4.68 8.52
C LYS A 75 13.78 4.48 7.24
N ILE A 76 14.17 3.52 6.40
CA ILE A 76 13.47 3.22 5.14
C ILE A 76 12.06 2.68 5.42
N TRP A 77 11.91 1.83 6.43
CA TRP A 77 10.60 1.30 6.81
C TRP A 77 9.66 2.40 7.30
N ASN A 78 10.16 3.32 8.14
CA ASN A 78 9.35 4.43 8.63
C ASN A 78 8.92 5.37 7.48
N GLU A 79 9.83 5.68 6.55
CA GLU A 79 9.51 6.46 5.34
C GLU A 79 8.45 5.75 4.48
N TYR A 80 8.54 4.42 4.34
CA TYR A 80 7.52 3.63 3.65
C TYR A 80 6.15 3.70 4.35
N ILE A 81 6.11 3.57 5.68
CA ILE A 81 4.88 3.68 6.46
C ILE A 81 4.25 5.06 6.30
N GLU A 82 5.05 6.12 6.33
CA GLU A 82 4.59 7.50 6.14
C GLU A 82 3.91 7.69 4.78
N TYR A 83 4.57 7.29 3.69
CA TYR A 83 3.98 7.41 2.35
C TYR A 83 2.80 6.46 2.13
N LEU A 84 2.80 5.27 2.74
CA LEU A 84 1.68 4.34 2.67
C LEU A 84 0.46 4.90 3.40
N SER A 85 0.64 5.46 4.60
CA SER A 85 -0.41 6.15 5.34
C SER A 85 -0.98 7.32 4.56
N LEU A 86 -0.14 8.19 3.99
CA LEU A 86 -0.58 9.33 3.19
C LEU A 86 -1.46 8.91 2.02
N GLY A 87 -1.07 7.86 1.29
CA GLY A 87 -1.89 7.39 0.17
C GLY A 87 -3.19 6.73 0.64
N ILE A 88 -3.17 5.95 1.72
CA ILE A 88 -4.40 5.37 2.30
C ILE A 88 -5.36 6.47 2.75
N GLU A 89 -4.87 7.51 3.43
CA GLU A 89 -5.67 8.66 3.84
C GLU A 89 -6.36 9.33 2.65
N ASN A 90 -5.62 9.57 1.55
CA ASN A 90 -6.20 10.10 0.32
C ASN A 90 -7.30 9.19 -0.26
N LEU A 91 -7.16 7.87 -0.13
CA LEU A 91 -8.22 6.93 -0.55
C LEU A 91 -9.43 6.98 0.37
N ILE A 92 -9.24 7.15 1.68
CA ILE A 92 -10.33 7.30 2.63
C ILE A 92 -11.12 8.57 2.30
N LEU A 93 -10.44 9.71 2.20
CA LEU A 93 -11.07 11.00 1.85
C LEU A 93 -11.72 10.99 0.47
N GLY A 94 -11.14 10.26 -0.49
CA GLY A 94 -11.63 10.22 -1.86
C GLY A 94 -12.77 9.24 -2.12
N LEU A 95 -12.90 8.18 -1.31
CA LEU A 95 -13.81 7.06 -1.57
C LEU A 95 -14.80 6.78 -0.44
N ASP A 96 -14.56 7.29 0.76
CA ASP A 96 -15.35 7.04 1.97
C ASP A 96 -15.66 5.53 2.20
N PRO A 97 -14.62 4.67 2.29
CA PRO A 97 -14.82 3.23 2.40
C PRO A 97 -14.96 2.78 3.86
N SER A 98 -15.85 1.83 4.14
CA SER A 98 -15.92 1.22 5.47
C SER A 98 -14.70 0.36 5.84
N VAL A 99 -13.94 -0.13 4.84
CA VAL A 99 -12.78 -1.02 5.03
C VAL A 99 -11.69 -0.75 3.99
N ILE A 100 -10.44 -0.67 4.44
CA ILE A 100 -9.23 -0.73 3.62
C ILE A 100 -8.52 -2.07 3.87
N VAL A 101 -8.26 -2.82 2.79
CA VAL A 101 -7.52 -4.09 2.84
C VAL A 101 -6.18 -3.93 2.13
N ILE A 102 -5.09 -4.12 2.87
CA ILE A 102 -3.71 -4.06 2.36
C ILE A 102 -3.30 -5.45 1.87
N GLY A 103 -2.96 -5.56 0.59
CA GLY A 103 -2.50 -6.79 -0.05
C GLY A 103 -1.00 -6.79 -0.38
N GLY A 104 -0.52 -7.90 -0.94
CA GLY A 104 0.87 -8.06 -1.38
C GLY A 104 1.78 -8.68 -0.32
N ASN A 105 3.04 -8.92 -0.68
CA ASN A 105 4.01 -9.61 0.19
C ASN A 105 4.24 -8.90 1.53
N VAL A 106 4.21 -7.56 1.52
CA VAL A 106 4.36 -6.74 2.73
C VAL A 106 3.25 -6.99 3.75
N ALA A 107 2.05 -7.37 3.30
CA ALA A 107 0.92 -7.66 4.18
C ALA A 107 1.15 -8.86 5.13
N LYS A 108 2.20 -9.67 4.89
CA LYS A 108 2.64 -10.74 5.80
C LYS A 108 3.15 -10.20 7.15
N TYR A 109 3.57 -8.94 7.21
CA TYR A 109 4.19 -8.32 8.38
C TYR A 109 3.21 -7.35 9.05
N GLU A 110 1.99 -7.83 9.32
CA GLU A 110 0.89 -7.06 9.91
C GLU A 110 1.28 -6.34 11.20
N ASP A 111 2.11 -7.00 12.03
CA ASP A 111 2.62 -6.50 13.30
C ASP A 111 3.46 -5.22 13.18
N LEU A 112 4.05 -4.98 12.01
CA LEU A 112 4.85 -3.79 11.72
C LEU A 112 4.11 -2.75 10.86
N LEU A 113 2.90 -3.07 10.41
CA LEU A 113 2.14 -2.25 9.45
C LEU A 113 0.94 -1.55 10.11
N ILE A 114 0.04 -2.31 10.72
CA ILE A 114 -1.32 -1.82 11.00
C ILE A 114 -1.33 -0.69 12.02
N GLU A 115 -0.70 -0.88 13.17
CA GLU A 115 -0.70 0.13 14.22
C GLU A 115 0.05 1.41 13.81
N PRO A 116 1.25 1.36 13.19
CA PRO A 116 1.89 2.55 12.65
C PRO A 116 1.03 3.29 11.60
N ILE A 117 0.37 2.56 10.70
CA ILE A 117 -0.49 3.17 9.68
C ILE A 117 -1.67 3.91 10.33
N LYS A 118 -2.36 3.24 11.27
CA LYS A 118 -3.48 3.84 12.02
C LYS A 118 -3.03 5.06 12.81
N ASN A 119 -1.87 4.99 13.46
CA ASN A 119 -1.35 6.11 14.25
C ASN A 119 -1.07 7.34 13.38
N ASN A 120 -0.60 7.15 12.14
CA ASN A 120 -0.40 8.25 11.21
C ASN A 120 -1.73 8.85 10.73
N ILE A 121 -2.72 8.00 10.39
CA ILE A 121 -3.99 8.44 9.79
C ILE A 121 -4.95 9.03 10.85
N PHE A 122 -5.07 8.38 12.00
CA PHE A 122 -6.02 8.74 13.07
C PHE A 122 -5.38 9.56 14.20
N SER A 123 -4.22 10.19 13.92
CA SER A 123 -3.62 11.13 14.85
C SER A 123 -4.56 12.31 15.11
N LYS A 124 -4.39 13.00 16.25
CA LYS A 124 -5.29 14.09 16.70
C LYS A 124 -5.40 15.28 15.73
N ASP A 125 -4.48 15.40 14.78
CA ASP A 125 -4.47 16.44 13.76
C ASP A 125 -5.13 16.00 12.44
N GLY A 126 -5.64 14.77 12.38
CA GLY A 126 -6.34 14.21 11.21
C GLY A 126 -7.77 14.74 11.05
N PHE A 127 -8.39 14.42 9.91
CA PHE A 127 -9.78 14.79 9.63
C PHE A 127 -10.73 14.08 10.62
N GLU A 128 -11.73 14.80 11.16
CA GLU A 128 -12.78 14.19 11.99
C GLU A 128 -13.62 13.18 11.16
N GLY A 129 -13.93 12.03 11.74
CA GLY A 129 -14.79 11.01 11.14
C GLY A 129 -14.09 9.98 10.26
N VAL A 130 -12.75 9.99 10.19
CA VAL A 130 -11.94 9.00 9.45
C VAL A 130 -11.72 7.73 10.30
N ASP A 131 -11.90 7.84 11.62
CA ASP A 131 -11.60 6.83 12.64
C ASP A 131 -12.55 5.61 12.64
N ASP A 132 -13.63 5.65 11.88
CA ASP A 132 -14.55 4.52 11.69
C ASP A 132 -14.10 3.52 10.63
N VAL A 133 -13.11 3.89 9.80
CA VAL A 133 -12.59 3.04 8.72
C VAL A 133 -11.72 1.92 9.28
N LYS A 134 -12.10 0.67 8.97
CA LYS A 134 -11.31 -0.50 9.36
C LYS A 134 -10.14 -0.72 8.40
N ILE A 135 -8.91 -0.68 8.92
CA ILE A 135 -7.69 -1.02 8.16
C ILE A 135 -7.21 -2.41 8.57
N MET A 136 -6.98 -3.29 7.59
CA MET A 136 -6.50 -4.65 7.81
C MET A 136 -5.65 -5.19 6.65
N THR A 137 -4.93 -6.29 6.88
CA THR A 137 -4.19 -7.03 5.84
C THR A 137 -5.05 -8.12 5.19
N SER A 138 -4.74 -8.46 3.93
CA SER A 138 -5.36 -9.61 3.25
C SER A 138 -4.83 -10.93 3.81
N LYS A 139 -5.74 -11.88 4.07
CA LYS A 139 -5.39 -13.26 4.43
C LYS A 139 -5.01 -14.12 3.22
N PHE A 140 -5.31 -13.67 2.01
CA PHE A 140 -5.11 -14.41 0.75
C PHE A 140 -3.91 -13.84 0.00
N ILE A 141 -2.73 -13.98 0.59
CA ILE A 141 -1.54 -13.20 0.18
C ILE A 141 -1.07 -13.56 -1.23
N SER A 142 -0.69 -14.83 -1.47
CA SER A 142 -0.24 -15.31 -2.79
C SER A 142 -1.40 -15.59 -3.73
N ASP A 143 -2.55 -16.00 -3.19
CA ASP A 143 -3.61 -16.62 -3.98
C ASP A 143 -4.69 -15.63 -4.40
N ALA A 144 -4.71 -14.40 -3.85
CA ALA A 144 -5.71 -13.39 -4.19
C ALA A 144 -5.85 -13.12 -5.70
N PRO A 145 -4.75 -12.96 -6.49
CA PRO A 145 -4.89 -12.76 -7.93
C PRO A 145 -5.53 -13.96 -8.63
N LEU A 146 -5.17 -15.18 -8.22
CA LEU A 146 -5.69 -16.42 -8.79
C LEU A 146 -7.17 -16.61 -8.46
N LEU A 147 -7.54 -16.44 -7.19
CA LEU A 147 -8.92 -16.52 -6.73
C LEU A 147 -9.78 -15.43 -7.39
N GLY A 148 -9.27 -14.20 -7.48
CA GLY A 148 -9.94 -13.11 -8.18
C GLY A 148 -10.20 -13.44 -9.66
N ALA A 149 -9.20 -13.95 -10.37
CA ALA A 149 -9.35 -14.37 -11.76
C ALA A 149 -10.37 -15.51 -11.93
N ALA A 150 -10.40 -16.49 -11.01
CA ALA A 150 -11.35 -17.59 -11.02
C ALA A 150 -12.80 -17.15 -10.70
N LEU A 151 -12.96 -16.11 -9.88
CA LEU A 151 -14.27 -15.53 -9.54
C LEU A 151 -14.87 -14.73 -10.69
N LEU A 152 -14.07 -14.14 -11.59
CA LEU A 152 -14.58 -13.31 -12.69
C LEU A 152 -15.53 -14.05 -13.65
N PRO A 153 -15.23 -15.30 -14.11
CA PRO A 153 -16.19 -16.11 -14.86
C PRO A 153 -17.41 -16.51 -14.04
N ILE A 154 -17.22 -16.91 -12.78
CA ILE A 154 -18.31 -17.38 -11.90
C ILE A 154 -19.34 -16.25 -11.71
N GLN A 155 -18.88 -15.03 -11.43
CA GLN A 155 -19.74 -13.87 -11.22
C GLN A 155 -20.59 -13.51 -12.45
N LYS A 156 -20.20 -13.91 -13.67
CA LYS A 156 -21.02 -13.74 -14.88
C LYS A 156 -22.13 -14.80 -15.02
N VAL A 157 -22.01 -15.92 -14.32
CA VAL A 157 -22.94 -17.06 -14.39
C VAL A 157 -23.95 -17.03 -13.26
N ILE A 158 -23.53 -16.60 -12.06
CA ILE A 158 -24.38 -16.60 -10.84
C ILE A 158 -24.73 -15.20 -10.31
N GLY A 159 -24.22 -14.13 -10.93
CA GLY A 159 -24.35 -12.75 -10.47
C GLY A 159 -25.11 -11.84 -11.43
#